data_AF-A0A2G4IAB4-F1
#
_entry.id   AF-A0A2G4IAB4-F1
#
_cell.length_a   1.000
_cell.length_b   1.000
_cell.length_c   1.000
_cell.angle_alpha   90.00
_cell.angle_beta   90.00
_cell.angle_gamma   90.00
#
_symmetry.space_group_name_H-M   'P 1'
#
loop_
_entity.id
_entity.type
_entity.pdbx_description
1 polymer ?
#
loop_
_entity_poly.entity_id
_entity_poly.type
_entity_poly.pdbx_seq_one_letter_code
_entity_poly.pdbx_strand_id
1 'polypeptide(L)'
;MIAPLLKEHLEPVARRYRRMQLWRGLTICWALAGLLAIALGAFGVEYRVGVPLVGVVAFAAALWMGFATLSAKADSHWLALQIEQQHPELKTALLAALEQKPDADGQFSFLQQRVIAEAVVHGRNLGWTDAFPLRKLALAHASHLAAFAFFVAALMGLRTNSIGVAAERAAAKAVLDNVSVTPGDTQVERGNSLVVLAKFEGKLPPGATLVIGVGTNVTRSIALTKSLDDPVFGGSVPEVNEDFSYRVEFAGQRTRDFAVKVFEHPKLERADAKLTFPAYTQLPEKTIEDTLRISAVEGSALTYTLQLNKPVKSARLLPKKDGDIVTLGTDAMKPFATLANFALVASQTYALELVDADGRTNKVSAQFVFDALRNRAPDLKLASPRGDQRVSALEEIQFAGEVWDDFGLRAYGIAYSLGGAEPTLLQLGEGASAKDKRGFSHVLRLEELGAAPDQLVAWFAWADDVGPDGEVRRTATDMYFAEVRPFEEIFRQGQGGAGEGEEEEKDGKKGSAKEQMGKLAELQKQIINATWKLRRQAGTALPVAKVPANGVPPATNPAPKKGP
;
A
#
# COMPACT_ATOMS: atom_id res chain seq x y z
N MET A 1 14.29 -34.42 -90.21
CA MET A 1 13.04 -33.70 -90.49
C MET A 1 12.06 -34.72 -91.04
N ILE A 2 10.90 -34.90 -90.41
CA ILE A 2 9.87 -35.82 -90.90
C ILE A 2 9.35 -35.30 -92.24
N ALA A 3 9.12 -36.19 -93.22
CA ALA A 3 8.55 -35.79 -94.50
C ALA A 3 7.19 -35.08 -94.28
N PRO A 4 6.94 -33.92 -94.93
CA PRO A 4 5.77 -33.07 -94.66
C PRO A 4 4.43 -33.82 -94.82
N LEU A 5 4.38 -34.81 -95.72
CA LEU A 5 3.22 -35.67 -95.97
C LEU A 5 2.88 -36.60 -94.78
N LEU A 6 3.89 -37.19 -94.13
CA LEU A 6 3.68 -38.04 -92.94
C LEU A 6 3.18 -37.22 -91.75
N LYS A 7 3.69 -35.99 -91.61
CA LYS A 7 3.26 -35.06 -90.57
C LYS A 7 1.78 -34.69 -90.73
N GLU A 8 1.34 -34.41 -91.95
CA GLU A 8 -0.06 -34.08 -92.25
C GLU A 8 -1.02 -35.23 -91.91
N HIS A 9 -0.59 -36.49 -92.14
CA HIS A 9 -1.39 -37.68 -91.82
C HIS A 9 -1.38 -38.09 -90.35
N LEU A 10 -0.32 -37.79 -89.59
CA LEU A 10 -0.25 -38.02 -88.14
C LEU A 10 -0.95 -36.93 -87.30
N GLU A 11 -1.11 -35.73 -87.85
CA GLU A 11 -1.70 -34.57 -87.15
C GLU A 11 -3.15 -34.80 -86.64
N PRO A 12 -4.07 -35.47 -87.37
CA PRO A 12 -5.40 -35.81 -86.84
C PRO A 12 -5.35 -36.72 -85.61
N VAL A 13 -4.43 -37.70 -85.58
CA VAL A 13 -4.26 -38.62 -84.45
C VAL A 13 -3.62 -37.89 -83.26
N ALA A 14 -2.60 -37.06 -83.51
CA ALA A 14 -1.97 -36.20 -82.52
C ALA A 14 -2.97 -35.19 -81.91
N ARG A 15 -3.90 -34.66 -82.71
CA ARG A 15 -5.00 -33.79 -82.24
C ARG A 15 -5.97 -34.54 -81.33
N ARG A 16 -6.36 -35.77 -81.66
CA ARG A 16 -7.23 -36.60 -80.79
C ARG A 16 -6.55 -36.92 -79.45
N TYR A 17 -5.26 -37.28 -79.50
CA TYR A 17 -4.47 -37.54 -78.30
C TYR A 17 -4.35 -36.31 -77.40
N ARG A 18 -3.98 -35.15 -77.94
CA ARG A 18 -3.90 -33.89 -77.17
C ARG A 18 -5.25 -33.51 -76.56
N ARG A 19 -6.36 -33.66 -77.30
CA ARG A 19 -7.71 -33.44 -76.76
C ARG A 19 -8.00 -34.38 -75.58
N MET A 20 -7.63 -35.66 -75.68
CA MET A 20 -7.84 -36.62 -74.59
C MET A 20 -6.99 -36.28 -73.35
N GLN A 21 -5.74 -35.85 -73.53
CA GLN A 21 -4.89 -35.38 -72.43
C GLN A 21 -5.45 -34.11 -71.79
N LEU A 22 -5.91 -33.16 -72.59
CA LEU A 22 -6.55 -31.93 -72.12
C LEU A 22 -7.75 -32.24 -71.23
N TRP A 23 -8.68 -33.08 -71.70
CA TRP A 23 -9.87 -33.42 -70.91
C TRP A 23 -9.50 -34.11 -69.60
N ARG A 24 -8.56 -35.07 -69.61
CA ARG A 24 -8.07 -35.73 -68.39
C ARG A 24 -7.42 -34.75 -67.42
N GLY A 25 -6.58 -33.85 -67.93
CA GLY A 25 -5.94 -32.82 -67.13
C GLY A 25 -6.94 -31.88 -66.48
N LEU A 26 -7.93 -31.40 -67.25
CA LEU A 26 -9.00 -30.54 -66.73
C LEU A 26 -9.87 -31.27 -65.68
N THR A 27 -10.15 -32.57 -65.85
CA THR A 27 -10.85 -33.37 -64.82
C THR A 27 -10.12 -33.32 -63.47
N ILE A 28 -8.79 -33.46 -63.47
CA ILE A 28 -7.97 -33.39 -62.26
C ILE A 28 -8.01 -31.97 -61.67
N CYS A 29 -7.86 -30.93 -62.50
CA CYS A 29 -7.92 -29.53 -62.06
C CYS A 29 -9.24 -29.22 -61.34
N TRP A 30 -10.39 -29.57 -61.93
CA TRP A 30 -11.70 -29.29 -61.34
C TRP A 30 -11.94 -30.11 -60.06
N ALA A 31 -11.53 -31.38 -60.03
CA ALA A 31 -11.66 -32.21 -58.85
C ALA A 31 -10.87 -31.65 -57.66
N LEU A 32 -9.61 -31.25 -57.88
CA LEU A 32 -8.77 -30.65 -56.83
C LEU A 32 -9.32 -29.30 -56.36
N ALA A 33 -9.80 -28.46 -57.28
CA ALA A 33 -10.42 -27.19 -56.94
C ALA A 33 -11.71 -27.38 -56.10
N GLY A 34 -12.52 -28.39 -56.41
CA GLY A 34 -13.70 -28.74 -55.63
C GLY A 34 -13.37 -29.18 -54.21
N LEU A 35 -12.34 -30.01 -54.04
CA LEU A 35 -11.85 -30.42 -52.71
C LEU A 35 -11.34 -29.23 -51.89
N LEU A 36 -10.63 -28.30 -52.53
CA LEU A 36 -10.16 -27.08 -51.87
C LEU A 36 -11.33 -26.21 -51.41
N ALA A 37 -12.38 -26.04 -52.22
CA ALA A 37 -13.57 -25.28 -51.83
C ALA A 37 -14.28 -25.90 -50.61
N ILE A 38 -14.37 -27.23 -50.53
CA ILE A 38 -14.93 -27.93 -49.35
C ILE A 38 -14.07 -27.69 -48.11
N ALA A 39 -12.74 -27.80 -48.24
CA ALA A 39 -11.82 -27.57 -47.12
C ALA A 39 -11.95 -26.13 -46.57
N LEU A 40 -11.95 -25.11 -47.43
CA LEU A 40 -12.13 -23.72 -47.00
C LEU A 40 -13.47 -23.50 -46.28
N GLY A 41 -14.52 -24.21 -46.70
CA GLY A 41 -15.83 -24.16 -46.04
C GLY A 41 -15.79 -24.77 -44.64
N ALA A 42 -15.08 -25.87 -44.45
CA ALA A 42 -14.90 -26.50 -43.14
C ALA A 42 -14.08 -25.62 -42.17
N PHE A 43 -13.11 -24.86 -42.67
CA PHE A 43 -12.33 -23.89 -41.89
C PHE A 43 -13.06 -22.54 -41.68
N GLY A 44 -14.30 -22.39 -42.15
CA GLY A 44 -15.11 -21.20 -41.92
C GLY A 44 -14.62 -19.96 -42.67
N VAL A 45 -13.94 -20.13 -43.82
CA VAL A 45 -13.49 -19.02 -44.66
C VAL A 45 -14.71 -18.32 -45.27
N GLU A 46 -14.68 -16.98 -45.30
CA GLU A 46 -15.77 -16.19 -45.85
C GLU A 46 -15.89 -16.38 -47.37
N TYR A 47 -17.11 -16.66 -47.85
CA TYR A 47 -17.37 -16.95 -49.28
C TYR A 47 -16.94 -15.82 -50.22
N ARG A 48 -17.02 -14.55 -49.77
CA ARG A 48 -16.60 -13.37 -50.55
C ARG A 48 -15.12 -13.39 -50.90
N VAL A 49 -14.30 -14.08 -50.11
CA VAL A 49 -12.86 -14.27 -50.34
C VAL A 49 -12.59 -15.65 -50.92
N GLY A 50 -13.23 -16.69 -50.36
CA GLY A 50 -12.98 -18.08 -50.75
C GLY A 50 -13.40 -18.41 -52.18
N VAL A 51 -14.55 -17.92 -52.64
CA VAL A 51 -15.04 -18.18 -54.01
C VAL A 51 -14.14 -17.57 -55.09
N PRO A 52 -13.78 -16.26 -55.06
CA PRO A 52 -12.89 -15.70 -56.07
C PRO A 52 -11.48 -16.30 -55.99
N LEU A 53 -10.96 -16.60 -54.80
CA LEU A 53 -9.65 -17.23 -54.65
C LEU A 53 -9.59 -18.59 -55.34
N VAL A 54 -10.49 -19.50 -54.99
CA VAL A 54 -10.53 -20.84 -55.61
C VAL A 54 -10.87 -20.74 -57.09
N GLY A 55 -11.77 -19.84 -57.48
CA GLY A 55 -12.11 -19.58 -58.88
C GLY A 55 -10.90 -19.16 -59.72
N VAL A 56 -10.10 -18.21 -59.24
CA VAL A 56 -8.88 -17.74 -59.93
C VAL A 56 -7.83 -18.83 -60.01
N VAL A 57 -7.59 -19.57 -58.92
CA VAL A 57 -6.61 -20.68 -58.91
C VAL A 57 -7.04 -21.79 -59.87
N ALA A 58 -8.31 -22.18 -59.84
CA ALA A 58 -8.85 -23.21 -60.72
C ALA A 58 -8.80 -22.77 -62.19
N PHE A 59 -9.14 -21.51 -62.48
CA PHE A 59 -9.07 -20.94 -63.82
C PHE A 59 -7.63 -20.86 -64.34
N ALA A 60 -6.68 -20.41 -63.51
CA ALA A 60 -5.26 -20.36 -63.87
C ALA A 60 -4.69 -21.78 -64.12
N ALA A 61 -5.05 -22.75 -63.28
CA ALA A 61 -4.66 -24.15 -63.47
C ALA A 61 -5.25 -24.76 -64.74
N ALA A 62 -6.51 -24.46 -65.06
CA ALA A 62 -7.17 -24.90 -66.30
C ALA A 62 -6.53 -24.25 -67.55
N LEU A 63 -6.21 -22.96 -67.50
CA LEU A 63 -5.50 -22.26 -68.57
C LEU A 63 -4.09 -22.81 -68.78
N TRP A 64 -3.35 -23.05 -67.70
CA TRP A 64 -2.02 -23.65 -67.76
C TRP A 64 -2.08 -25.07 -68.35
N MET A 65 -3.05 -25.89 -67.95
CA MET A 65 -3.28 -27.22 -68.51
C MET A 65 -3.63 -27.14 -70.01
N GLY A 66 -4.47 -26.18 -70.41
CA GLY A 66 -4.78 -25.87 -71.80
C GLY A 66 -3.53 -25.52 -72.61
N PHE A 67 -2.73 -24.59 -72.09
CA PHE A 67 -1.50 -24.14 -72.74
C PHE A 67 -0.45 -25.26 -72.83
N ALA A 68 -0.24 -26.01 -71.74
CA ALA A 68 0.73 -27.11 -71.68
C ALA A 68 0.38 -28.23 -72.67
N THR A 69 -0.89 -28.60 -72.79
CA THR A 69 -1.33 -29.66 -73.72
C THR A 69 -1.38 -29.23 -75.18
N LEU A 70 -1.67 -27.96 -75.46
CA LEU A 70 -1.61 -27.40 -76.82
C LEU A 70 -0.16 -27.17 -77.29
N SER A 71 0.73 -26.78 -76.38
CA SER A 71 2.16 -26.54 -76.67
C SER A 71 2.99 -27.82 -76.70
N ALA A 72 2.50 -28.91 -76.08
CA ALA A 72 3.14 -30.21 -76.14
C ALA A 72 3.17 -30.72 -77.59
N LYS A 73 4.38 -30.90 -78.13
CA LYS A 73 4.60 -31.62 -79.38
C LYS A 73 4.35 -33.10 -79.09
N ALA A 74 3.33 -33.68 -79.73
CA ALA A 74 3.14 -35.12 -79.66
C ALA A 74 4.36 -35.79 -80.28
N ASP A 75 5.03 -36.65 -79.52
CA ASP A 75 6.15 -37.43 -80.04
C ASP A 75 5.65 -38.32 -81.18
N SER A 76 6.10 -38.01 -82.38
CA SER A 76 5.66 -38.68 -83.61
C SER A 76 6.11 -40.14 -83.62
N HIS A 77 7.23 -40.45 -82.96
CA HIS A 77 7.74 -41.81 -82.82
C HIS A 77 6.86 -42.63 -81.86
N TRP A 78 6.52 -42.06 -80.69
CA TRP A 78 5.57 -42.69 -79.76
C TRP A 78 4.19 -42.92 -80.39
N LEU A 79 3.70 -41.93 -81.15
CA LEU A 79 2.40 -42.03 -81.81
C LEU A 79 2.39 -43.13 -82.88
N ALA A 80 3.47 -43.26 -83.66
CA ALA A 80 3.62 -44.33 -84.63
C ALA A 80 3.71 -45.71 -83.98
N LEU A 81 4.44 -45.84 -82.87
CA LEU A 81 4.49 -47.07 -82.09
C LEU A 81 3.08 -47.48 -81.61
N GLN A 82 2.28 -46.52 -81.13
CA GLN A 82 0.90 -46.79 -80.69
C GLN A 82 -0.04 -47.16 -81.85
N ILE A 83 0.15 -46.57 -83.02
CA ILE A 83 -0.62 -46.91 -84.23
C ILE A 83 -0.26 -48.33 -84.71
N GLU A 84 1.02 -48.67 -84.79
CA GLU A 84 1.48 -50.00 -85.23
C GLU A 84 1.14 -51.11 -84.23
N GLN A 85 1.12 -50.82 -82.93
CA GLN A 85 0.63 -51.78 -81.91
C GLN A 85 -0.83 -52.19 -82.14
N GLN A 86 -1.67 -51.30 -82.67
CA GLN A 86 -3.06 -51.61 -82.98
C GLN A 86 -3.26 -52.12 -84.41
N HIS A 87 -2.34 -51.82 -85.33
CA HIS A 87 -2.35 -52.29 -86.71
C HIS A 87 -1.04 -53.05 -87.04
N PRO A 88 -0.90 -54.32 -86.61
CA PRO A 88 0.29 -55.14 -86.88
C PRO A 88 0.59 -55.33 -88.38
N GLU A 89 -0.41 -55.11 -89.24
CA GLU A 89 -0.33 -55.16 -90.70
C GLU A 89 0.68 -54.17 -91.30
N LEU A 90 1.00 -53.09 -90.57
CA LEU A 90 1.97 -52.08 -90.99
C LEU A 90 3.42 -52.60 -90.99
N LYS A 91 3.74 -53.73 -90.33
CA LYS A 91 5.07 -54.37 -90.33
C LYS A 91 6.24 -53.38 -90.21
N THR A 92 6.18 -52.45 -89.25
CA THR A 92 7.20 -51.40 -89.03
C THR A 92 7.38 -50.36 -90.14
N ALA A 93 6.51 -50.34 -91.16
CA ALA A 93 6.60 -49.40 -92.28
C ALA A 93 6.39 -47.94 -91.86
N LEU A 94 5.57 -47.66 -90.84
CA LEU A 94 5.32 -46.30 -90.37
C LEU A 94 6.49 -45.79 -89.52
N LEU A 95 7.04 -46.63 -88.65
CA LEU A 95 8.27 -46.32 -87.90
C LEU A 95 9.47 -46.13 -88.85
N ALA A 96 9.68 -47.05 -89.78
CA ALA A 96 10.76 -46.98 -90.77
C ALA A 96 10.64 -45.74 -91.67
N ALA A 97 9.41 -45.32 -92.01
CA ALA A 97 9.16 -44.10 -92.78
C ALA A 97 9.44 -42.82 -91.98
N LEU A 98 9.22 -42.82 -90.66
CA LEU A 98 9.51 -41.69 -89.77
C LEU A 98 11.02 -41.50 -89.50
N GLU A 99 11.80 -42.58 -89.55
CA GLU A 99 13.25 -42.56 -89.35
C GLU A 99 14.03 -42.07 -90.58
N GLN A 100 13.41 -42.04 -91.77
CA GLN A 100 14.06 -41.57 -92.99
C GLN A 100 14.47 -40.10 -92.89
N LYS A 101 15.70 -39.82 -93.33
CA LYS A 101 16.26 -38.46 -93.45
C LYS A 101 16.62 -38.21 -94.91
N PRO A 102 16.40 -36.99 -95.42
CA PRO A 102 16.85 -36.64 -96.77
C PRO A 102 18.38 -36.76 -96.85
N ASP A 103 18.88 -37.08 -98.03
CA ASP A 103 20.31 -37.13 -98.31
C ASP A 103 20.92 -35.70 -98.29
N ALA A 104 22.24 -35.58 -98.48
CA ALA A 104 22.97 -34.32 -98.35
C ALA A 104 22.40 -33.16 -99.20
N ASP A 105 21.75 -33.48 -100.32
CA ASP A 105 21.11 -32.52 -101.24
C ASP A 105 19.70 -32.10 -100.81
N GLY A 106 19.23 -32.56 -99.65
CA GLY A 106 17.90 -32.25 -99.11
C GLY A 106 16.74 -33.01 -99.76
N GLN A 107 17.01 -33.92 -100.70
CA GLN A 107 16.03 -34.75 -101.39
C GLN A 107 16.02 -36.19 -100.85
N PHE A 108 14.88 -36.87 -100.95
CA PHE A 108 14.77 -38.29 -100.62
C PHE A 108 15.08 -39.14 -101.86
N SER A 109 15.84 -40.24 -101.69
CA SER A 109 16.08 -41.22 -102.75
C SER A 109 14.81 -41.97 -103.14
N PHE A 110 14.81 -42.63 -104.30
CA PHE A 110 13.64 -43.35 -104.81
C PHE A 110 13.11 -44.42 -103.82
N LEU A 111 14.01 -45.16 -103.17
CA LEU A 111 13.62 -46.16 -102.17
C LEU A 111 13.04 -45.53 -100.91
N GLN A 112 13.62 -44.41 -100.44
CA GLN A 112 13.08 -43.65 -99.31
C GLN A 112 11.68 -43.09 -99.62
N GLN A 113 11.49 -42.55 -100.83
CA GLN A 113 10.19 -42.07 -101.30
C GLN A 113 9.17 -43.20 -101.41
N ARG A 114 9.58 -44.40 -101.84
CA ARG A 114 8.71 -45.57 -101.91
C ARG A 114 8.22 -46.01 -100.54
N VAL A 115 9.10 -46.09 -99.54
CA VAL A 115 8.75 -46.44 -98.14
C VAL A 115 7.81 -45.39 -97.53
N ILE A 116 8.08 -44.11 -97.75
CA ILE A 116 7.21 -43.01 -97.30
C ILE A 116 5.83 -43.10 -97.97
N ALA A 117 5.78 -43.31 -99.29
CA ALA A 117 4.53 -43.44 -100.03
C ALA A 117 3.72 -44.66 -99.59
N GLU A 118 4.38 -45.80 -99.35
CA GLU A 118 3.74 -47.03 -98.88
C GLU A 118 3.14 -46.86 -97.48
N ALA A 119 3.85 -46.21 -96.55
CA ALA A 119 3.33 -45.89 -95.22
C ALA A 119 2.11 -44.95 -95.29
N VAL A 120 2.12 -43.97 -96.19
CA VAL A 120 0.99 -43.04 -96.39
C VAL A 120 -0.23 -43.74 -97.02
N VAL A 121 -0.03 -44.61 -98.01
CA VAL A 121 -1.13 -45.38 -98.64
C VAL A 121 -1.79 -46.32 -97.63
N HIS A 122 -1.00 -47.05 -96.84
CA HIS A 122 -1.52 -47.88 -95.77
C HIS A 122 -2.27 -47.06 -94.73
N GLY A 123 -1.78 -45.85 -94.41
CA GLY A 123 -2.45 -44.96 -93.47
C GLY A 123 -3.80 -44.43 -93.93
N ARG A 124 -4.01 -44.27 -95.24
CA ARG A 124 -5.32 -43.89 -95.78
C ARG A 124 -6.34 -45.03 -95.72
N ASN A 125 -5.89 -46.28 -95.83
CA ASN A 125 -6.77 -47.45 -95.84
C ASN A 125 -7.10 -47.97 -94.43
N LEU A 126 -6.19 -47.81 -93.45
CA LEU A 126 -6.31 -48.41 -92.11
C LEU A 126 -6.85 -47.46 -91.03
N GLY A 127 -7.21 -46.21 -91.38
CA GLY A 127 -7.92 -45.32 -90.47
C GLY A 127 -7.21 -45.10 -89.12
N TRP A 128 -5.94 -44.69 -89.12
CA TRP A 128 -5.05 -44.54 -87.93
C TRP A 128 -5.65 -43.83 -86.71
N THR A 129 -6.74 -43.10 -86.88
CA THR A 129 -7.49 -42.49 -85.78
C THR A 129 -8.21 -43.50 -84.87
N ASP A 130 -8.33 -44.76 -85.28
CA ASP A 130 -8.91 -45.85 -84.49
C ASP A 130 -8.01 -46.28 -83.32
N ALA A 131 -6.71 -45.96 -83.39
CA ALA A 131 -5.78 -46.04 -82.27
C ALA A 131 -6.31 -45.32 -81.01
N PHE A 132 -7.13 -44.28 -81.20
CA PHE A 132 -7.81 -43.51 -80.17
C PHE A 132 -9.34 -43.47 -80.43
N PRO A 133 -10.10 -44.49 -79.97
CA PRO A 133 -11.52 -44.61 -80.28
C PRO A 133 -12.35 -43.48 -79.66
N LEU A 134 -13.38 -43.05 -80.39
CA LEU A 134 -14.31 -41.97 -79.98
C LEU A 134 -14.94 -42.20 -78.60
N ARG A 135 -15.16 -43.47 -78.19
CA ARG A 135 -15.69 -43.82 -76.86
C ARG A 135 -14.78 -43.38 -75.71
N LYS A 136 -13.45 -43.52 -75.86
CA LYS A 136 -12.49 -43.09 -74.82
C LYS A 136 -12.43 -41.56 -74.72
N LEU A 137 -12.60 -40.86 -75.85
CA LEU A 137 -12.69 -39.40 -75.88
C LEU A 137 -14.00 -38.90 -75.27
N ALA A 138 -15.13 -39.55 -75.58
CA ALA A 138 -16.42 -39.26 -74.98
C ALA A 138 -16.41 -39.47 -73.45
N LEU A 139 -15.79 -40.55 -72.97
CA LEU A 139 -15.63 -40.80 -71.54
C LEU A 139 -14.75 -39.74 -70.86
N ALA A 140 -13.65 -39.31 -71.49
CA ALA A 140 -12.82 -38.23 -70.96
C ALA A 140 -13.56 -36.89 -70.92
N HIS A 141 -14.38 -36.60 -71.92
CA HIS A 141 -15.22 -35.41 -71.94
C HIS A 141 -16.33 -35.47 -70.87
N ALA A 142 -16.96 -36.62 -70.69
CA ALA A 142 -17.97 -36.83 -69.65
C ALA A 142 -17.38 -36.71 -68.24
N SER A 143 -16.18 -37.26 -68.00
CA SER A 143 -15.51 -37.14 -66.71
C SER A 143 -15.11 -35.70 -66.39
N HIS A 144 -14.69 -34.94 -67.40
CA HIS A 144 -14.43 -33.51 -67.28
C HIS A 144 -15.69 -32.74 -66.86
N LEU A 145 -16.83 -32.97 -67.53
CA LEU A 145 -18.10 -32.33 -67.20
C LEU A 145 -18.57 -32.67 -65.79
N ALA A 146 -18.43 -33.93 -65.36
CA ALA A 146 -18.77 -34.36 -64.02
C ALA A 146 -17.89 -33.67 -62.95
N ALA A 147 -16.58 -33.57 -63.18
CA ALA A 147 -15.68 -32.88 -62.26
C ALA A 147 -15.95 -31.36 -62.20
N PHE A 148 -16.32 -30.74 -63.32
CA PHE A 148 -16.73 -29.34 -63.34
C PHE A 148 -18.05 -29.12 -62.57
N ALA A 149 -19.04 -29.99 -62.75
CA ALA A 149 -20.29 -29.94 -61.99
C ALA A 149 -20.04 -30.12 -60.48
N PHE A 150 -19.15 -31.03 -60.09
CA PHE A 150 -18.71 -31.19 -58.70
C PHE A 150 -18.06 -29.91 -58.16
N PHE A 151 -17.17 -29.28 -58.92
CA PHE A 151 -16.54 -28.02 -58.54
C PHE A 151 -17.56 -26.91 -58.30
N VAL A 152 -18.54 -26.74 -59.20
CA VAL A 152 -19.62 -25.76 -59.05
C VAL A 152 -20.46 -26.05 -57.81
N ALA A 153 -20.82 -27.31 -57.57
CA ALA A 153 -21.55 -27.72 -56.37
C ALA A 153 -20.75 -27.42 -55.08
N ALA A 154 -19.44 -27.65 -55.08
CA ALA A 154 -18.57 -27.34 -53.95
C ALA A 154 -18.49 -25.82 -53.66
N LEU A 155 -18.45 -24.97 -54.69
CA LEU A 155 -18.51 -23.51 -54.52
C LEU A 155 -19.87 -23.05 -53.95
N MET A 156 -20.97 -23.67 -54.38
CA MET A 156 -22.30 -23.39 -53.80
C MET A 156 -22.36 -23.81 -52.33
N GLY A 157 -21.80 -24.99 -52.00
CA GLY A 157 -21.69 -25.47 -50.62
C GLY A 157 -20.84 -24.57 -49.72
N LEU A 158 -19.71 -24.05 -50.23
CA LEU A 158 -18.90 -23.06 -49.53
C LEU A 158 -19.74 -21.81 -49.18
N ARG A 159 -20.52 -21.29 -50.13
CA ARG A 159 -21.37 -20.12 -49.89
C ARG A 159 -22.42 -20.35 -48.80
N THR A 160 -23.17 -21.46 -48.87
CA THR A 160 -24.23 -21.74 -47.90
C THR A 160 -23.68 -21.99 -46.50
N ASN A 161 -22.55 -22.70 -46.39
CA ASN A 161 -21.92 -22.99 -45.11
C ASN A 161 -21.36 -21.72 -44.45
N SER A 162 -20.67 -20.85 -45.20
CA SER A 162 -20.17 -19.59 -44.67
C SER A 162 -21.30 -18.65 -44.18
N ILE A 163 -22.44 -18.63 -44.87
CA ILE A 163 -23.61 -17.84 -44.45
C ILE A 163 -24.21 -18.40 -43.15
N GLY A 164 -24.35 -19.72 -43.05
CA GLY A 164 -24.85 -20.38 -41.83
C GLY A 164 -23.97 -20.10 -40.61
N VAL A 165 -22.66 -20.30 -40.74
CA VAL A 165 -21.68 -20.03 -39.68
C VAL A 165 -21.66 -18.55 -39.28
N ALA A 166 -21.79 -17.64 -40.25
CA ALA A 166 -21.87 -16.20 -39.97
C ALA A 166 -23.16 -15.82 -39.23
N ALA A 167 -24.31 -16.40 -39.63
CA ALA A 167 -25.59 -16.17 -38.97
C ALA A 167 -25.60 -16.69 -37.52
N GLU A 168 -25.02 -17.87 -37.28
CA GLU A 168 -24.89 -18.44 -35.95
C GLU A 168 -23.99 -17.57 -35.03
N ARG A 169 -22.85 -17.09 -35.55
CA ARG A 169 -21.99 -16.13 -34.83
C ARG A 169 -22.69 -14.80 -34.54
N ALA A 170 -23.48 -14.29 -35.50
CA ALA A 170 -24.24 -13.06 -35.33
C ALA A 170 -25.34 -13.21 -34.28
N ALA A 171 -26.04 -14.35 -34.27
CA ALA A 171 -27.05 -14.67 -33.27
C ALA A 171 -26.43 -14.83 -31.87
N ALA A 172 -25.28 -15.52 -31.74
CA ALA A 172 -24.56 -15.63 -30.48
C ALA A 172 -24.11 -14.26 -29.94
N LYS A 173 -23.63 -13.38 -30.82
CA LYS A 173 -23.25 -12.01 -30.46
C LYS A 173 -24.45 -11.17 -30.01
N ALA A 174 -25.57 -11.22 -30.72
CA ALA A 174 -26.77 -10.47 -30.36
C ALA A 174 -27.33 -10.87 -28.99
N VAL A 175 -27.22 -12.15 -28.60
CA VAL A 175 -27.63 -12.59 -27.26
C VAL A 175 -26.69 -12.06 -26.18
N LEU A 176 -25.38 -11.99 -26.44
CA LEU A 176 -24.41 -11.41 -25.50
C LEU A 176 -24.57 -9.89 -25.32
N ASP A 177 -24.91 -9.17 -26.39
CA ASP A 177 -25.15 -7.72 -26.34
C ASP A 177 -26.41 -7.37 -25.51
N ASN A 178 -27.33 -8.31 -25.35
CA ASN A 178 -28.56 -8.15 -24.55
C ASN A 178 -28.38 -8.49 -23.06
N VAL A 179 -27.16 -8.76 -22.58
CA VAL A 179 -26.91 -9.06 -21.17
C VAL A 179 -26.04 -7.98 -20.54
N SER A 180 -26.59 -7.31 -19.53
CA SER A 180 -25.86 -6.36 -18.70
C SER A 180 -25.63 -6.93 -17.32
N VAL A 181 -24.37 -6.93 -16.87
CA VAL A 181 -23.97 -7.41 -15.54
C VAL A 181 -23.54 -6.23 -14.70
N THR A 182 -24.19 -6.02 -13.56
CA THR A 182 -23.88 -4.97 -12.59
C THR A 182 -23.34 -5.63 -11.32
N PRO A 183 -22.22 -5.16 -10.73
CA PRO A 183 -21.43 -3.99 -11.11
C PRO A 183 -20.43 -4.20 -12.26
N GLY A 184 -20.14 -5.44 -12.65
CA GLY A 184 -19.09 -5.74 -13.62
C GLY A 184 -17.72 -5.72 -12.95
N ASP A 185 -16.76 -4.97 -13.50
CA ASP A 185 -15.46 -4.77 -12.84
C ASP A 185 -15.62 -3.84 -11.64
N THR A 186 -15.23 -4.29 -10.45
CA THR A 186 -15.50 -3.53 -9.22
C THR A 186 -14.43 -3.72 -8.15
N GLN A 187 -14.48 -2.87 -7.13
CA GLN A 187 -13.68 -2.98 -5.92
C GLN A 187 -14.59 -3.19 -4.72
N VAL A 188 -14.27 -4.14 -3.87
CA VAL A 188 -15.06 -4.49 -2.68
C VAL A 188 -14.15 -4.48 -1.46
N GLU A 189 -14.65 -3.95 -0.35
CA GLU A 189 -13.91 -3.99 0.92
C GLU A 189 -13.86 -5.43 1.44
N ARG A 190 -12.71 -5.86 1.97
CA ARG A 190 -12.55 -7.22 2.51
C ARG A 190 -13.63 -7.54 3.55
N GLY A 191 -14.25 -8.71 3.42
CA GLY A 191 -15.28 -9.21 4.31
C GLY A 191 -16.69 -8.73 3.97
N ASN A 192 -16.85 -7.75 3.06
CA ASN A 192 -18.17 -7.34 2.60
C ASN A 192 -18.73 -8.30 1.55
N SER A 193 -20.06 -8.31 1.43
CA SER A 193 -20.75 -9.07 0.39
C SER A 193 -20.75 -8.33 -0.95
N LEU A 194 -20.64 -9.09 -2.04
CA LEU A 194 -20.81 -8.59 -3.40
C LEU A 194 -22.13 -9.11 -3.96
N VAL A 195 -23.02 -8.21 -4.37
CA VAL A 195 -24.24 -8.55 -5.11
C VAL A 195 -23.98 -8.39 -6.59
N VAL A 196 -24.23 -9.44 -7.36
CA VAL A 196 -24.14 -9.46 -8.82
C VAL A 196 -25.54 -9.57 -9.40
N LEU A 197 -25.87 -8.65 -10.29
CA LEU A 197 -27.14 -8.60 -10.99
C LEU A 197 -26.88 -8.80 -12.48
N ALA A 198 -27.54 -9.77 -13.08
CA ALA A 198 -27.55 -10.00 -14.52
C ALA A 198 -28.93 -9.64 -15.08
N LYS A 199 -28.99 -8.56 -15.85
CA LYS A 199 -30.20 -8.10 -16.53
C LYS A 199 -30.19 -8.54 -17.99
N PHE A 200 -31.27 -9.17 -18.42
CA PHE A 200 -31.44 -9.69 -19.77
C PHE A 200 -32.47 -8.85 -20.53
N GLU A 201 -32.09 -8.30 -21.68
CA GLU A 201 -33.00 -7.60 -22.58
C GLU A 201 -33.64 -8.58 -23.57
N GLY A 202 -34.96 -8.72 -23.50
CA GLY A 202 -35.73 -9.63 -24.37
C GLY A 202 -36.01 -11.00 -23.76
N LYS A 203 -35.66 -12.09 -24.47
CA LYS A 203 -36.05 -13.45 -24.08
C LYS A 203 -35.22 -13.92 -22.87
N LEU A 204 -35.91 -14.14 -21.74
CA LEU A 204 -35.29 -14.60 -20.50
C LEU A 204 -34.79 -16.06 -20.60
N PRO A 205 -33.57 -16.35 -20.12
CA PRO A 205 -33.09 -17.72 -20.02
C PRO A 205 -33.83 -18.49 -18.92
N PRO A 206 -33.86 -19.84 -18.98
CA PRO A 206 -34.48 -20.67 -17.94
C PRO A 206 -33.74 -20.60 -16.60
N GLY A 207 -32.46 -20.23 -16.62
CA GLY A 207 -31.63 -20.01 -15.44
C GLY A 207 -30.32 -19.34 -15.82
N ALA A 208 -29.68 -18.70 -14.84
CA ALA A 208 -28.37 -18.09 -14.96
C ALA A 208 -27.54 -18.47 -13.74
N THR A 209 -26.23 -18.61 -13.92
CA THR A 209 -25.30 -19.07 -12.89
C THR A 209 -24.11 -18.14 -12.85
N LEU A 210 -23.78 -17.65 -11.66
CA LEU A 210 -22.57 -16.91 -11.39
C LEU A 210 -21.43 -17.90 -11.16
N VAL A 211 -20.42 -17.82 -12.02
CA VAL A 211 -19.24 -18.68 -11.96
C VAL A 211 -18.04 -17.84 -11.56
N ILE A 212 -17.36 -18.26 -10.50
CA ILE A 212 -16.15 -17.62 -9.96
C ILE A 212 -14.95 -18.47 -10.35
N GLY A 213 -13.98 -17.86 -11.03
CA GLY A 213 -12.79 -18.52 -11.57
C GLY A 213 -12.34 -17.94 -12.90
N VAL A 214 -11.09 -18.22 -13.28
CA VAL A 214 -10.49 -17.71 -14.53
C VAL A 214 -10.52 -18.80 -15.60
N GLY A 215 -11.11 -18.50 -16.75
CA GLY A 215 -11.21 -19.45 -17.86
C GLY A 215 -11.93 -20.75 -17.47
N THR A 216 -11.26 -21.89 -17.66
CA THR A 216 -11.80 -23.23 -17.33
C THR A 216 -11.62 -23.63 -15.86
N ASN A 217 -10.81 -22.89 -15.09
CA ASN A 217 -10.62 -23.16 -13.67
C ASN A 217 -11.77 -22.55 -12.88
N VAL A 218 -12.84 -23.32 -12.71
CA VAL A 218 -14.01 -22.94 -11.92
C VAL A 218 -13.77 -23.29 -10.46
N THR A 219 -13.78 -22.28 -9.58
CA THR A 219 -13.60 -22.46 -8.14
C THR A 219 -14.94 -22.59 -7.43
N ARG A 220 -15.94 -21.81 -7.85
CA ARG A 220 -17.26 -21.78 -7.20
C ARG A 220 -18.35 -21.42 -8.21
N SER A 221 -19.53 -22.00 -8.04
CA SER A 221 -20.69 -21.76 -8.88
C SER A 221 -21.90 -21.46 -8.00
N ILE A 222 -22.62 -20.38 -8.31
CA ILE A 222 -23.75 -19.86 -7.53
C ILE A 222 -24.92 -19.68 -8.49
N ALA A 223 -26.00 -20.43 -8.29
CA ALA A 223 -27.21 -20.25 -9.08
C ALA A 223 -27.84 -18.88 -8.79
N LEU A 224 -28.11 -18.10 -9.84
CA LEU A 224 -28.77 -16.81 -9.70
C LEU A 224 -30.29 -17.01 -9.56
N THR A 225 -30.88 -16.30 -8.62
CA THR A 225 -32.34 -16.35 -8.40
C THR A 225 -33.01 -15.22 -9.18
N LYS A 226 -34.09 -15.55 -9.88
CA LYS A 226 -34.90 -14.56 -10.59
C LYS A 226 -35.75 -13.77 -9.60
N SER A 227 -35.70 -12.44 -9.66
CA SER A 227 -36.68 -11.60 -8.95
C SER A 227 -38.03 -11.72 -9.68
N LEU A 228 -39.12 -11.96 -8.94
CA LEU A 228 -40.42 -12.37 -9.50
C LEU A 228 -41.01 -11.35 -10.50
N ASP A 229 -40.63 -10.08 -10.41
CA ASP A 229 -41.22 -8.97 -11.19
C ASP A 229 -40.27 -8.26 -12.18
N ASP A 230 -38.99 -8.65 -12.28
CA ASP A 230 -37.99 -7.95 -13.11
C ASP A 230 -37.19 -8.96 -13.98
N PRO A 231 -36.81 -8.65 -15.24
CA PRO A 231 -35.84 -9.42 -16.03
C PRO A 231 -34.40 -9.45 -15.46
N VAL A 232 -34.26 -9.51 -14.14
CA VAL A 232 -32.99 -9.46 -13.41
C VAL A 232 -32.82 -10.74 -12.58
N PHE A 233 -31.67 -11.37 -12.78
CA PHE A 233 -31.19 -12.49 -11.99
C PHE A 233 -30.15 -11.98 -10.99
N GLY A 234 -30.39 -12.24 -9.71
CA GLY A 234 -29.53 -11.77 -8.61
C GLY A 234 -28.85 -12.91 -7.88
N GLY A 235 -27.61 -12.69 -7.48
CA GLY A 235 -26.84 -13.59 -6.62
C GLY A 235 -25.87 -12.80 -5.77
N SER A 236 -25.56 -13.32 -4.60
CA SER A 236 -24.60 -12.70 -3.68
C SER A 236 -23.43 -13.62 -3.39
N VAL A 237 -22.25 -13.03 -3.31
CA VAL A 237 -21.07 -13.62 -2.69
C VAL A 237 -21.02 -13.06 -1.27
N PRO A 238 -21.33 -13.86 -0.22
CA PRO A 238 -21.52 -13.32 1.13
C PRO A 238 -20.29 -12.65 1.73
N GLU A 239 -19.11 -13.16 1.44
CA GLU A 239 -17.86 -12.69 2.02
C GLU A 239 -16.76 -12.71 0.96
N VAL A 240 -16.23 -11.53 0.64
CA VAL A 240 -15.18 -11.36 -0.36
C VAL A 240 -13.86 -11.09 0.35
N ASN A 241 -12.95 -12.08 0.32
CA ASN A 241 -11.68 -12.02 1.04
C ASN A 241 -10.46 -11.85 0.13
N GLU A 242 -10.53 -12.27 -1.12
CA GLU A 242 -9.40 -12.26 -2.05
C GLU A 242 -9.85 -11.77 -3.43
N ASP A 243 -8.91 -11.28 -4.22
CA ASP A 243 -9.17 -10.89 -5.60
C ASP A 243 -9.64 -12.09 -6.40
N PHE A 244 -10.71 -11.93 -7.18
CA PHE A 244 -11.21 -12.99 -8.05
C PHE A 244 -11.80 -12.45 -9.33
N SER A 245 -11.95 -13.34 -10.32
CA SER A 245 -12.71 -13.06 -11.53
C SER A 245 -14.01 -13.85 -11.52
N TYR A 246 -15.06 -13.26 -12.07
CA TYR A 246 -16.35 -13.93 -12.20
C TYR A 246 -16.98 -13.69 -13.58
N ARG A 247 -17.91 -14.56 -13.95
CA ARG A 247 -18.74 -14.41 -15.14
C ARG A 247 -20.13 -14.97 -14.89
N VAL A 248 -21.07 -14.63 -15.76
CA VAL A 248 -22.42 -15.19 -15.74
C VAL A 248 -22.57 -16.16 -16.91
N GLU A 249 -22.96 -17.39 -16.62
CA GLU A 249 -23.26 -18.44 -17.58
C GLU A 249 -24.77 -18.64 -17.67
N PHE A 250 -25.33 -18.68 -18.87
CA PHE A 250 -26.77 -18.80 -19.12
C PHE A 250 -27.02 -19.45 -20.48
N ALA A 251 -27.99 -20.38 -20.56
CA ALA A 251 -28.43 -21.01 -21.82
C ALA A 251 -27.29 -21.48 -22.78
N GLY A 252 -26.18 -22.01 -22.24
CA GLY A 252 -25.02 -22.45 -23.02
C GLY A 252 -24.07 -21.33 -23.48
N GLN A 253 -24.32 -20.10 -23.08
CA GLN A 253 -23.50 -18.92 -23.32
C GLN A 253 -22.86 -18.41 -22.02
N ARG A 254 -21.85 -17.54 -22.16
CA ARG A 254 -21.13 -16.94 -21.04
C ARG A 254 -20.75 -15.50 -21.33
N THR A 255 -20.84 -14.63 -20.33
CA THR A 255 -20.33 -13.26 -20.42
C THR A 255 -18.80 -13.24 -20.49
N ARG A 256 -18.22 -12.05 -20.67
CA ARG A 256 -16.80 -11.83 -20.36
C ARG A 256 -16.53 -12.09 -18.88
N ASP A 257 -15.25 -12.31 -18.57
CA ASP A 257 -14.77 -12.31 -17.19
C ASP A 257 -14.72 -10.86 -16.67
N PHE A 258 -15.20 -10.67 -15.44
CA PHE A 258 -15.18 -9.42 -14.69
C PHE A 258 -14.24 -9.56 -13.49
N ALA A 259 -13.42 -8.54 -13.24
CA ALA A 259 -12.46 -8.54 -12.15
C ALA A 259 -13.02 -7.85 -10.89
N VAL A 260 -12.92 -8.54 -9.76
CA VAL A 260 -13.22 -8.01 -8.43
C VAL A 260 -11.91 -7.86 -7.68
N LYS A 261 -11.56 -6.62 -7.34
CA LYS A 261 -10.40 -6.32 -6.49
C LYS A 261 -10.84 -6.07 -5.06
N VAL A 262 -10.12 -6.65 -4.12
CA VAL A 262 -10.38 -6.51 -2.70
C VAL A 262 -9.48 -5.43 -2.13
N PHE A 263 -10.09 -4.48 -1.42
CA PHE A 263 -9.34 -3.44 -0.72
C PHE A 263 -9.62 -3.48 0.78
N GLU A 264 -8.68 -2.94 1.54
CA GLU A 264 -8.85 -2.69 2.96
C GLU A 264 -8.43 -1.26 3.29
N HIS A 265 -9.13 -0.67 4.26
CA HIS A 265 -8.73 0.58 4.86
C HIS A 265 -7.47 0.38 5.72
N PRO A 266 -6.57 1.38 5.77
CA PRO A 266 -5.46 1.33 6.71
C PRO A 266 -6.01 1.32 8.14
N LYS A 267 -5.44 0.49 9.01
CA LYS A 267 -5.78 0.41 10.43
C LYS A 267 -4.51 0.26 11.27
N LEU A 268 -4.58 0.79 12.49
CA LEU A 268 -3.58 0.52 13.53
C LEU A 268 -3.85 -0.86 14.14
N GLU A 269 -2.83 -1.70 14.21
CA GLU A 269 -2.90 -3.02 14.83
C GLU A 269 -2.26 -3.03 16.22
N ARG A 270 -1.14 -2.31 16.38
CA ARG A 270 -0.40 -2.24 17.65
C ARG A 270 0.42 -0.96 17.72
N ALA A 271 0.57 -0.40 18.92
CA ALA A 271 1.37 0.79 19.16
C ALA A 271 2.34 0.61 20.34
N ASP A 272 3.64 0.48 20.06
CA ASP A 272 4.66 0.31 21.10
C ASP A 272 5.32 1.65 21.42
N ALA A 273 5.35 2.02 22.69
CA ALA A 273 5.95 3.25 23.18
C ALA A 273 7.25 2.97 23.92
N LYS A 274 8.30 3.70 23.57
CA LYS A 274 9.56 3.76 24.32
C LYS A 274 9.74 5.16 24.90
N LEU A 275 9.95 5.23 26.21
CA LEU A 275 10.15 6.45 26.97
C LEU A 275 11.60 6.53 27.46
N THR A 276 12.25 7.64 27.15
CA THR A 276 13.53 8.02 27.73
C THR A 276 13.30 9.25 28.61
N PHE A 277 13.49 9.08 29.93
CA PHE A 277 13.21 10.12 30.91
C PHE A 277 14.36 11.14 31.00
N PRO A 278 14.08 12.38 31.46
CA PRO A 278 15.13 13.36 31.74
C PRO A 278 16.13 12.85 32.78
N ALA A 279 17.40 13.23 32.62
CA ALA A 279 18.50 12.76 33.47
C ALA A 279 18.29 13.00 34.97
N TYR A 280 17.63 14.11 35.34
CA TYR A 280 17.36 14.46 36.74
C TYR A 280 16.46 13.44 37.45
N THR A 281 15.61 12.73 36.71
CA THR A 281 14.68 11.73 37.28
C THR A 281 15.41 10.44 37.69
N GLN A 282 16.59 10.17 37.12
CA GLN A 282 17.36 8.93 37.29
C GLN A 282 16.55 7.66 36.98
N LEU A 283 15.45 7.78 36.21
CA LEU A 283 14.62 6.65 35.84
C LEU A 283 15.22 5.94 34.62
N PRO A 284 15.27 4.59 34.61
CA PRO A 284 15.68 3.85 33.43
C PRO A 284 14.67 4.01 32.30
N GLU A 285 15.12 3.80 31.06
CA GLU A 285 14.22 3.78 29.91
C GLU A 285 13.09 2.76 30.12
N LYS A 286 11.88 3.12 29.69
CA LYS A 286 10.69 2.27 29.86
C LYS A 286 10.03 2.02 28.52
N THR A 287 9.82 0.74 28.19
CA THR A 287 9.02 0.32 27.04
C THR A 287 7.64 -0.12 27.52
N ILE A 288 6.60 0.34 26.84
CA ILE A 288 5.21 -0.04 27.08
C ILE A 288 4.65 -0.54 25.76
N GLU A 289 4.33 -1.83 25.73
CA GLU A 289 3.75 -2.46 24.55
C GLU A 289 2.27 -2.15 24.42
N ASP A 290 1.82 -2.04 23.18
CA ASP A 290 0.42 -1.86 22.79
C ASP A 290 -0.37 -0.84 23.64
N THR A 291 0.12 0.41 23.67
CA THR A 291 -0.53 1.49 24.42
C THR A 291 -0.78 2.72 23.56
N LEU A 292 -1.95 3.32 23.75
CA LEU A 292 -2.31 4.62 23.18
C LEU A 292 -2.27 5.74 24.22
N ARG A 293 -2.10 5.40 25.51
CA ARG A 293 -2.03 6.35 26.61
C ARG A 293 -0.66 6.30 27.25
N ILE A 294 -0.04 7.46 27.35
CA ILE A 294 1.28 7.62 27.96
C ILE A 294 1.20 8.70 29.01
N SER A 295 1.74 8.41 30.19
CA SER A 295 1.95 9.39 31.25
C SER A 295 3.42 9.35 31.65
N ALA A 296 4.13 10.44 31.43
CA ALA A 296 5.55 10.55 31.72
C ALA A 296 5.90 11.98 32.15
N VAL A 297 7.09 12.14 32.73
CA VAL A 297 7.57 13.43 33.22
C VAL A 297 7.74 14.39 32.05
N GLU A 298 7.38 15.66 32.26
CA GLU A 298 7.63 16.72 31.28
C GLU A 298 9.12 16.72 30.85
N GLY A 299 9.34 16.82 29.54
CA GLY A 299 10.67 16.71 28.93
C GLY A 299 11.11 15.29 28.58
N SER A 300 10.31 14.26 28.89
CA SER A 300 10.60 12.88 28.43
C SER A 300 10.54 12.79 26.90
N ALA A 301 11.48 12.04 26.31
CA ALA A 301 11.47 11.73 24.89
C ALA A 301 10.66 10.45 24.63
N LEU A 302 9.63 10.56 23.80
CA LEU A 302 8.74 9.48 23.41
C LEU A 302 9.06 9.02 22.00
N THR A 303 9.33 7.73 21.84
CA THR A 303 9.41 7.06 20.55
C THR A 303 8.26 6.07 20.40
N TYR A 304 7.42 6.25 19.40
CA TYR A 304 6.30 5.35 19.09
C TYR A 304 6.61 4.54 17.84
N THR A 305 6.37 3.24 17.88
CA THR A 305 6.37 2.36 16.72
C THR A 305 4.97 1.80 16.53
N LEU A 306 4.32 2.18 15.43
CA LEU A 306 2.98 1.75 15.06
C LEU A 306 3.07 0.61 14.03
N GLN A 307 2.52 -0.55 14.36
CA GLN A 307 2.27 -1.65 13.45
C GLN A 307 0.92 -1.43 12.77
N LEU A 308 0.89 -1.47 11.44
CA LEU A 308 -0.30 -1.29 10.62
C LEU A 308 -0.65 -2.61 9.90
N ASN A 309 -1.87 -2.74 9.38
CA ASN A 309 -2.24 -3.89 8.54
C ASN A 309 -1.63 -3.83 7.13
N LYS A 310 -1.29 -2.63 6.65
CA LYS A 310 -0.77 -2.37 5.31
C LYS A 310 0.16 -1.16 5.31
N PRO A 311 1.09 -1.05 4.33
CA PRO A 311 1.87 0.16 4.12
C PRO A 311 0.97 1.37 3.81
N VAL A 312 1.38 2.54 4.28
CA VAL A 312 0.64 3.80 4.13
C VAL A 312 1.53 4.88 3.51
N LYS A 313 0.91 5.78 2.75
CA LYS A 313 1.58 6.93 2.16
C LYS A 313 1.88 8.00 3.21
N SER A 314 0.99 8.19 4.17
CA SER A 314 1.21 9.11 5.30
C SER A 314 0.52 8.64 6.57
N ALA A 315 1.16 8.93 7.70
CA ALA A 315 0.61 8.77 9.03
C ALA A 315 0.80 10.07 9.83
N ARG A 316 -0.27 10.57 10.43
CA ARG A 316 -0.29 11.85 11.16
C ARG A 316 -1.09 11.72 12.45
N LEU A 317 -0.66 12.46 13.46
CA LEU A 317 -1.38 12.65 14.71
C LEU A 317 -1.96 14.07 14.69
N LEU A 318 -3.28 14.15 14.58
CA LEU A 318 -4.04 15.40 14.53
C LEU A 318 -4.44 15.81 15.95
N PRO A 319 -4.09 17.00 16.42
CA PRO A 319 -4.43 17.42 17.78
C PRO A 319 -5.94 17.65 17.91
N LYS A 320 -6.54 17.20 19.02
CA LYS A 320 -7.98 17.37 19.31
C LYS A 320 -8.35 18.77 19.83
N LYS A 321 -7.37 19.50 20.32
CA LYS A 321 -7.42 20.92 20.74
C LYS A 321 -6.37 21.70 19.94
N ASP A 322 -6.25 23.01 20.17
CA ASP A 322 -5.17 23.80 19.57
C ASP A 322 -3.81 23.14 19.76
N GLY A 323 -3.02 23.08 18.68
CA GLY A 323 -1.71 22.43 18.65
C GLY A 323 -1.26 22.12 17.22
N ASP A 324 -0.05 21.60 17.11
CA ASP A 324 0.56 21.27 15.83
C ASP A 324 0.26 19.82 15.39
N ILE A 325 0.15 19.62 14.09
CA ILE A 325 0.03 18.28 13.50
C ILE A 325 1.40 17.60 13.56
N VAL A 326 1.44 16.41 14.17
CA VAL A 326 2.66 15.61 14.28
C VAL A 326 2.68 14.58 13.14
N THR A 327 3.70 14.63 12.28
CA THR A 327 3.87 13.68 11.18
C THR A 327 4.78 12.53 11.60
N LEU A 328 4.38 11.30 11.26
CA LEU A 328 5.16 10.10 11.53
C LEU A 328 5.96 9.72 10.29
N GLY A 329 7.16 9.16 10.51
CA GLY A 329 7.94 8.54 9.45
C GLY A 329 7.26 7.27 8.98
N THR A 330 7.03 7.13 7.68
CA THR A 330 6.43 5.94 7.06
C THR A 330 7.37 5.36 6.01
N ASP A 331 7.22 4.07 5.74
CA ASP A 331 7.93 3.36 4.66
C ASP A 331 6.88 2.83 3.68
N ALA A 332 7.04 3.12 2.39
CA ALA A 332 6.07 2.70 1.37
C ALA A 332 5.99 1.17 1.21
N MET A 333 7.03 0.44 1.64
CA MET A 333 7.15 -1.01 1.52
C MET A 333 6.86 -1.74 2.81
N LYS A 334 6.80 -1.06 3.95
CA LYS A 334 6.61 -1.69 5.26
C LYS A 334 5.37 -1.15 5.97
N PRO A 335 4.60 -2.01 6.66
CA PRO A 335 3.40 -1.60 7.35
C PRO A 335 3.72 -1.01 8.74
N PHE A 336 4.63 -0.02 8.77
CA PHE A 336 5.04 0.65 10.01
C PHE A 336 5.00 2.17 9.87
N ALA A 337 4.67 2.83 10.97
CA ALA A 337 4.87 4.26 11.15
C ALA A 337 5.61 4.53 12.46
N THR A 338 6.56 5.47 12.45
CA THR A 338 7.41 5.75 13.61
C THR A 338 7.39 7.24 13.95
N LEU A 339 7.17 7.53 15.23
CA LEU A 339 7.41 8.83 15.82
C LEU A 339 8.69 8.73 16.63
N ALA A 340 9.74 9.47 16.27
CA ALA A 340 11.03 9.39 16.96
C ALA A 340 11.27 10.63 17.83
N ASN A 341 11.74 10.42 19.06
CA ASN A 341 12.20 11.47 19.98
C ASN A 341 11.21 12.64 20.15
N PHE A 342 9.91 12.35 20.23
CA PHE A 342 8.89 13.35 20.48
C PHE A 342 9.00 13.87 21.92
N ALA A 343 9.23 15.17 22.09
CA ALA A 343 9.35 15.78 23.40
C ALA A 343 7.97 15.95 24.05
N LEU A 344 7.78 15.32 25.21
CA LEU A 344 6.54 15.42 25.97
C LEU A 344 6.54 16.71 26.82
N VAL A 345 6.08 17.82 26.23
CA VAL A 345 6.09 19.14 26.89
C VAL A 345 4.74 19.47 27.56
N ALA A 346 3.63 19.09 26.94
CA ALA A 346 2.29 19.38 27.44
C ALA A 346 1.35 18.20 27.24
N SER A 347 0.35 18.10 28.11
CA SER A 347 -0.68 17.07 27.96
C SER A 347 -1.57 17.39 26.76
N GLN A 348 -1.67 16.45 25.82
CA GLN A 348 -2.42 16.62 24.57
C GLN A 348 -3.03 15.29 24.13
N THR A 349 -4.18 15.38 23.46
CA THR A 349 -4.82 14.23 22.80
C THR A 349 -4.73 14.39 21.29
N TYR A 350 -4.35 13.31 20.60
CA TYR A 350 -4.24 13.24 19.16
C TYR A 350 -5.14 12.16 18.57
N ALA A 351 -5.67 12.41 17.37
CA ALA A 351 -6.37 11.46 16.55
C ALA A 351 -5.42 10.95 15.45
N LEU A 352 -5.34 9.63 15.27
CA LEU A 352 -4.51 9.03 14.23
C LEU A 352 -5.21 9.09 12.87
N GLU A 353 -4.56 9.77 11.93
CA GLU A 353 -4.91 9.77 10.51
C GLU A 353 -3.88 8.93 9.73
N LEU A 354 -4.37 7.93 9.01
CA LEU A 354 -3.60 7.11 8.09
C LEU A 354 -4.16 7.29 6.68
N VAL A 355 -3.29 7.42 5.68
CA VAL A 355 -3.68 7.52 4.27
C VAL A 355 -2.89 6.51 3.46
N ASP A 356 -3.57 5.63 2.73
CA ASP A 356 -2.92 4.64 1.86
C ASP A 356 -2.50 5.22 0.48
N ALA A 357 -1.91 4.39 -0.37
CA ALA A 357 -1.44 4.79 -1.69
C ALA A 357 -2.56 5.27 -2.63
N ASP A 358 -3.78 4.75 -2.45
CA ASP A 358 -4.97 5.08 -3.24
C ASP A 358 -5.76 6.27 -2.63
N GLY A 359 -5.25 6.86 -1.53
CA GLY A 359 -5.88 7.99 -0.86
C GLY A 359 -6.99 7.61 0.12
N ARG A 360 -7.17 6.32 0.46
CA ARG A 360 -8.16 5.88 1.45
C ARG A 360 -7.65 6.15 2.86
N THR A 361 -8.55 6.62 3.73
CA THR A 361 -8.26 6.88 5.14
C THR A 361 -8.72 5.76 6.06
N ASN A 362 -8.19 5.71 7.28
CA ASN A 362 -8.63 4.77 8.31
C ASN A 362 -10.07 5.05 8.74
N LYS A 363 -10.91 4.01 8.80
CA LYS A 363 -12.32 4.14 9.23
C LYS A 363 -12.47 4.50 10.70
N VAL A 364 -11.62 3.91 11.54
CA VAL A 364 -11.62 4.14 12.99
C VAL A 364 -10.35 4.89 13.35
N SER A 365 -10.52 6.09 13.90
CA SER A 365 -9.41 6.91 14.37
C SER A 365 -9.06 6.56 15.81
N ALA A 366 -7.92 5.90 16.01
CA ALA A 366 -7.35 5.67 17.34
C ALA A 366 -7.01 7.02 18.01
N GLN A 367 -7.27 7.13 19.31
CA GLN A 367 -6.94 8.34 20.09
C GLN A 367 -5.71 8.08 20.95
N PHE A 368 -4.67 8.88 20.72
CA PHE A 368 -3.45 8.89 21.52
C PHE A 368 -3.58 9.96 22.61
N VAL A 369 -3.35 9.59 23.86
CA VAL A 369 -3.43 10.49 25.01
C VAL A 369 -2.04 10.60 25.63
N PHE A 370 -1.45 11.79 25.53
CA PHE A 370 -0.15 12.09 26.09
C PHE A 370 -0.36 12.97 27.32
N ASP A 371 0.04 12.49 28.49
CA ASP A 371 -0.07 13.17 29.78
C ASP A 371 1.34 13.57 30.26
N ALA A 372 1.65 14.87 30.22
CA ALA A 372 2.91 15.41 30.70
C ALA A 372 2.81 15.75 32.20
N LEU A 373 3.54 15.02 33.04
CA LEU A 373 3.59 15.23 34.48
C LEU A 373 4.65 16.28 34.82
N ARG A 374 4.22 17.44 35.31
CA ARG A 374 5.13 18.54 35.69
C ARG A 374 5.95 18.17 36.94
N ASN A 375 7.23 18.52 36.93
CA ASN A 375 8.10 18.46 38.11
C ASN A 375 7.70 19.54 39.14
N ARG A 376 7.26 19.12 40.32
CA ARG A 376 6.75 20.01 41.37
C ARG A 376 7.89 20.53 42.24
N ALA A 377 7.73 21.74 42.77
CA ALA A 377 8.65 22.22 43.81
C ALA A 377 8.43 21.42 45.12
N PRO A 378 9.47 21.26 45.95
CA PRO A 378 9.38 20.62 47.26
C PRO A 378 8.26 21.20 48.13
N ASP A 379 7.52 20.31 48.81
CA ASP A 379 6.58 20.67 49.85
C ASP A 379 7.33 20.78 51.19
N LEU A 380 7.34 21.98 51.77
CA LEU A 380 8.01 22.30 53.04
C LEU A 380 6.97 22.69 54.10
N LYS A 381 6.98 21.97 55.22
CA LYS A 381 6.06 22.22 56.35
C LYS A 381 6.85 22.44 57.62
N LEU A 382 6.82 23.67 58.14
CA LEU A 382 7.36 23.98 59.45
C LEU A 382 6.30 23.69 60.52
N ALA A 383 6.56 22.72 61.40
CA ALA A 383 5.67 22.32 62.49
C ALA A 383 5.87 23.15 63.76
N SER A 384 7.13 23.54 64.03
CA SER A 384 7.55 24.41 65.15
C SER A 384 8.73 25.28 64.72
N PRO A 385 8.82 26.54 65.17
CA PRO A 385 7.78 27.28 65.89
C PRO A 385 6.59 27.64 64.98
N ARG A 386 5.41 27.82 65.57
CA ARG A 386 4.21 28.24 64.82
C ARG A 386 4.12 29.76 64.78
N GLY A 387 4.60 30.36 63.71
CA GLY A 387 4.56 31.79 63.52
C GLY A 387 5.63 32.54 64.32
N ASP A 388 5.43 33.85 64.45
CA ASP A 388 6.36 34.73 65.14
C ASP A 388 6.42 34.43 66.64
N GLN A 389 7.61 34.57 67.21
CA GLN A 389 7.91 34.26 68.60
C GLN A 389 8.34 35.50 69.37
N ARG A 390 8.24 35.45 70.70
CA ARG A 390 8.80 36.45 71.59
C ARG A 390 9.66 35.74 72.62
N VAL A 391 10.97 35.97 72.54
CA VAL A 391 11.99 35.13 73.19
C VAL A 391 12.97 35.97 73.99
N SER A 392 13.58 35.43 75.04
CA SER A 392 14.69 36.11 75.72
C SER A 392 16.04 35.84 75.03
N ALA A 393 17.04 36.66 75.30
CA ALA A 393 18.40 36.48 74.74
C ALA A 393 19.07 35.14 75.13
N LEU A 394 18.58 34.47 76.17
CA LEU A 394 19.10 33.20 76.68
C LEU A 394 18.17 32.01 76.35
N GLU A 395 17.04 32.24 75.68
CA GLU A 395 16.11 31.17 75.30
C GLU A 395 16.58 30.44 74.03
N GLU A 396 16.06 29.23 73.84
CA GLU A 396 16.31 28.42 72.65
C GLU A 396 15.07 28.39 71.76
N ILE A 397 15.26 28.46 70.44
CA ILE A 397 14.17 28.27 69.46
C ILE A 397 14.26 26.85 68.91
N GLN A 398 13.22 26.06 69.18
CA GLN A 398 13.11 24.70 68.63
C GLN A 398 12.38 24.70 67.28
N PHE A 399 13.14 24.34 66.25
CA PHE A 399 12.65 24.09 64.92
C PHE A 399 12.31 22.62 64.73
N ALA A 400 11.15 22.35 64.17
CA ALA A 400 10.76 21.03 63.70
C ALA A 400 9.91 21.17 62.44
N GLY A 401 10.09 20.28 61.48
CA GLY A 401 9.32 20.32 60.24
C GLY A 401 9.47 19.07 59.39
N GLU A 402 8.78 19.07 58.27
CA GLU A 402 8.78 18.01 57.26
C GLU A 402 9.07 18.59 55.88
N VAL A 403 9.78 17.81 55.06
CA VAL A 403 10.04 18.11 53.66
C VAL A 403 9.72 16.89 52.79
N TRP A 404 9.17 17.13 51.61
CA TRP A 404 8.81 16.11 50.63
C TRP A 404 9.02 16.61 49.20
N ASP A 405 9.47 15.74 48.30
CA ASP A 405 9.65 16.04 46.88
C ASP A 405 9.33 14.82 46.01
N ASP A 406 8.92 15.03 44.76
CA ASP A 406 8.52 13.96 43.84
C ASP A 406 9.70 13.25 43.16
N PHE A 407 10.85 13.92 42.98
CA PHE A 407 12.09 13.37 42.40
C PHE A 407 13.27 13.34 43.38
N GLY A 408 13.11 13.89 44.57
CA GLY A 408 14.07 13.82 45.67
C GLY A 408 14.75 15.15 45.93
N LEU A 409 15.40 15.23 47.09
CA LEU A 409 16.04 16.45 47.58
C LEU A 409 17.55 16.31 47.51
N ARG A 410 18.24 17.41 47.18
CA ARG A 410 19.69 17.55 47.30
C ARG A 410 20.07 17.88 48.74
N ALA A 411 19.43 18.90 49.31
CA ALA A 411 19.70 19.40 50.65
C ALA A 411 18.45 20.10 51.21
N TYR A 412 18.34 20.19 52.53
CA TYR A 412 17.31 20.97 53.19
C TYR A 412 17.80 21.48 54.54
N GLY A 413 17.18 22.55 55.02
CA GLY A 413 17.61 23.19 56.25
C GLY A 413 16.83 24.43 56.61
N ILE A 414 17.44 25.23 57.47
CA ILE A 414 16.88 26.48 57.99
C ILE A 414 17.87 27.59 57.71
N ALA A 415 17.37 28.73 57.30
CA ALA A 415 18.12 29.97 57.23
C ALA A 415 17.70 30.83 58.41
N TYR A 416 18.65 31.43 59.11
CA TYR A 416 18.36 32.42 60.15
C TYR A 416 19.30 33.62 60.05
N SER A 417 18.84 34.78 60.52
CA SER A 417 19.62 36.02 60.58
C SER A 417 19.28 36.79 61.85
N LEU A 418 20.25 37.51 62.40
CA LEU A 418 20.10 38.38 63.55
C LEU A 418 20.25 39.84 63.10
N GLY A 419 19.32 40.71 63.49
CA GLY A 419 19.43 42.16 63.28
C GLY A 419 19.49 42.59 61.80
N GLY A 420 18.98 41.77 60.88
CA GLY A 420 18.99 42.06 59.44
C GLY A 420 20.31 41.77 58.73
N ALA A 421 21.22 41.02 59.35
CA ALA A 421 22.42 40.49 58.70
C ALA A 421 22.08 39.49 57.58
N GLU A 422 23.08 39.15 56.75
CA GLU A 422 22.94 38.10 55.73
C GLU A 422 22.53 36.76 56.39
N PRO A 423 21.56 36.02 55.82
CA PRO A 423 21.10 34.76 56.40
C PRO A 423 22.19 33.70 56.44
N THR A 424 22.43 33.14 57.63
CA THR A 424 23.24 31.93 57.80
C THR A 424 22.41 30.72 57.39
N LEU A 425 22.89 29.97 56.40
CA LEU A 425 22.25 28.76 55.90
C LEU A 425 22.74 27.56 56.71
N LEU A 426 21.88 27.05 57.58
CA LEU A 426 22.11 25.82 58.31
C LEU A 426 21.50 24.64 57.56
N GLN A 427 22.34 23.74 57.06
CA GLN A 427 21.90 22.50 56.45
C GLN A 427 21.62 21.45 57.54
N LEU A 428 20.40 20.91 57.55
CA LEU A 428 19.95 19.94 58.55
C LEU A 428 19.91 18.50 58.04
N GLY A 429 19.94 18.33 56.72
CA GLY A 429 20.06 17.02 56.10
C GLY A 429 20.68 17.09 54.71
N GLU A 430 21.28 15.98 54.32
CA GLU A 430 21.72 15.67 52.95
C GLU A 430 20.74 14.67 52.35
N GLY A 431 20.37 14.85 51.08
CA GLY A 431 19.81 13.79 50.22
C GLY A 431 18.54 13.08 50.74
N ALA A 432 17.36 13.44 50.23
CA ALA A 432 16.15 12.62 50.40
C ALA A 432 15.78 11.91 49.10
N SER A 433 15.43 10.63 49.17
CA SER A 433 14.95 9.88 48.01
C SER A 433 13.63 10.45 47.47
N ALA A 434 13.38 10.25 46.18
CA ALA A 434 12.11 10.59 45.55
C ALA A 434 10.92 10.05 46.34
N LYS A 435 9.91 10.92 46.56
CA LYS A 435 8.66 10.64 47.28
C LYS A 435 8.83 10.24 48.76
N ASP A 436 10.00 10.46 49.34
CA ASP A 436 10.26 10.22 50.76
C ASP A 436 9.92 11.44 51.60
N LYS A 437 9.20 11.25 52.71
CA LYS A 437 8.91 12.33 53.66
C LYS A 437 10.00 12.35 54.72
N ARG A 438 10.75 13.44 54.82
CA ARG A 438 11.82 13.61 55.81
C ARG A 438 11.44 14.64 56.85
N GLY A 439 11.51 14.23 58.11
CA GLY A 439 11.46 15.14 59.24
C GLY A 439 12.81 15.79 59.50
N PHE A 440 12.82 17.04 59.96
CA PHE A 440 13.99 17.72 60.48
C PHE A 440 13.70 18.37 61.83
N SER A 441 14.72 18.45 62.68
CA SER A 441 14.64 19.11 63.98
C SER A 441 15.96 19.80 64.29
N HIS A 442 15.91 21.01 64.84
CA HIS A 442 17.08 21.77 65.23
C HIS A 442 16.75 22.71 66.39
N VAL A 443 17.71 22.94 67.28
CA VAL A 443 17.57 23.88 68.39
C VAL A 443 18.58 25.00 68.19
N LEU A 444 18.07 26.22 68.01
CA LEU A 444 18.90 27.42 67.85
C LEU A 444 19.01 28.13 69.19
N ARG A 445 20.23 28.18 69.71
CA ARG A 445 20.56 28.86 70.97
C ARG A 445 20.82 30.33 70.73
N LEU A 446 19.98 31.21 71.28
CA LEU A 446 20.12 32.65 71.08
C LEU A 446 21.34 33.24 71.79
N GLU A 447 21.79 32.58 72.87
CA GLU A 447 23.02 32.94 73.57
C GLU A 447 24.26 32.82 72.67
N GLU A 448 24.33 31.76 71.85
CA GLU A 448 25.45 31.48 70.95
C GLU A 448 25.49 32.45 69.76
N LEU A 449 24.33 33.03 69.42
CA LEU A 449 24.19 34.06 68.40
C LEU A 449 24.54 35.46 68.92
N GLY A 450 24.75 35.63 70.22
CA GLY A 450 24.96 36.95 70.83
C GLY A 450 23.72 37.85 70.72
N ALA A 451 22.52 37.26 70.79
CA ALA A 451 21.27 38.02 70.71
C ALA A 451 21.18 39.06 71.83
N ALA A 452 20.85 40.31 71.48
CA ALA A 452 20.62 41.40 72.43
C ALA A 452 19.14 41.79 72.49
N PRO A 453 18.65 42.35 73.62
CA PRO A 453 17.31 42.91 73.69
C PRO A 453 17.02 43.90 72.56
N ASP A 454 15.76 43.93 72.11
CA ASP A 454 15.23 44.75 71.02
C ASP A 454 15.78 44.38 69.61
N GLN A 455 16.47 43.24 69.49
CA GLN A 455 16.84 42.68 68.19
C GLN A 455 15.78 41.73 67.64
N LEU A 456 15.82 41.54 66.32
CA LEU A 456 14.95 40.64 65.59
C LEU A 456 15.75 39.47 65.00
N VAL A 457 15.32 38.26 65.31
CA VAL A 457 15.80 37.04 64.62
C VAL A 457 14.80 36.71 63.53
N ALA A 458 15.24 36.64 62.28
CA ALA A 458 14.39 36.22 61.16
C ALA A 458 14.82 34.83 60.68
N TRP A 459 13.87 33.94 60.39
CA TRP A 459 14.16 32.62 59.83
C TRP A 459 13.17 32.18 58.76
N PHE A 460 13.60 31.23 57.93
CA PHE A 460 12.76 30.45 57.02
C PHE A 460 13.37 29.08 56.79
N ALA A 461 12.55 28.08 56.47
CA ALA A 461 13.04 26.78 56.03
C ALA A 461 13.26 26.77 54.52
N TRP A 462 14.23 26.00 54.05
CA TRP A 462 14.57 25.87 52.64
C TRP A 462 14.86 24.42 52.25
N ALA A 463 14.64 24.10 50.98
CA ALA A 463 14.98 22.81 50.38
C ALA A 463 15.43 23.02 48.93
N ASP A 464 16.43 22.24 48.54
CA ASP A 464 17.00 22.22 47.20
C ASP A 464 16.60 20.92 46.50
N ASP A 465 16.01 21.05 45.32
CA ASP A 465 15.66 19.96 44.41
C ASP A 465 16.34 20.18 43.04
N VAL A 466 16.07 19.28 42.10
CA VAL A 466 16.49 19.47 40.71
C VAL A 466 15.26 19.85 39.89
N GLY A 467 15.28 21.07 39.34
CA GLY A 467 14.20 21.63 38.54
C GLY A 467 13.99 20.89 37.22
N PRO A 468 12.92 21.23 36.48
CA PRO A 468 12.61 20.63 35.18
C PRO A 468 13.68 20.89 34.12
N ASP A 469 14.50 21.94 34.31
CA ASP A 469 15.66 22.31 33.49
C ASP A 469 16.93 21.50 33.82
N GLY A 470 16.91 20.70 34.90
CA GLY A 470 18.06 19.93 35.38
C GLY A 470 18.99 20.73 36.31
N GLU A 471 18.67 21.99 36.58
CA GLU A 471 19.43 22.86 37.49
C GLU A 471 18.92 22.74 38.92
N VAL A 472 19.75 23.15 39.89
CA VAL A 472 19.34 23.15 41.30
C VAL A 472 18.33 24.27 41.53
N ARG A 473 17.15 23.90 42.04
CA ARG A 473 16.08 24.83 42.40
C ARG A 473 15.93 24.87 43.91
N ARG A 474 15.97 26.07 44.49
CA ARG A 474 15.74 26.30 45.93
C ARG A 474 14.32 26.77 46.17
N THR A 475 13.61 26.05 47.03
CA THR A 475 12.28 26.41 47.54
C THR A 475 12.38 26.80 49.01
N ALA A 476 11.61 27.80 49.44
CA ALA A 476 11.62 28.28 50.82
C ALA A 476 10.22 28.58 51.35
N THR A 477 10.06 28.49 52.66
CA THR A 477 8.80 28.82 53.36
C THR A 477 8.56 30.32 53.45
N ASP A 478 7.45 30.72 54.06
CA ASP A 478 7.33 32.08 54.60
C ASP A 478 8.45 32.35 55.62
N MET A 479 8.75 33.64 55.78
CA MET A 479 9.68 34.14 56.78
C MET A 479 8.93 34.45 58.06
N TYR A 480 9.56 34.13 59.18
CA TYR A 480 9.02 34.32 60.52
C TYR A 480 10.04 35.04 61.38
N PHE A 481 9.58 35.66 62.46
CA PHE A 481 10.41 36.50 63.31
C PHE A 481 10.31 36.16 64.80
N ALA A 482 11.42 36.34 65.52
CA ALA A 482 11.45 36.29 66.97
C ALA A 482 11.98 37.62 67.49
N GLU A 483 11.17 38.27 68.32
CA GLU A 483 11.55 39.50 69.00
C GLU A 483 12.26 39.16 70.32
N VAL A 484 13.50 39.65 70.46
CA VAL A 484 14.31 39.41 71.65
C VAL A 484 13.90 40.41 72.73
N ARG A 485 13.15 39.94 73.74
CA ARG A 485 12.68 40.79 74.84
C ARG A 485 13.79 40.99 75.89
N PRO A 486 13.81 42.14 76.60
CA PRO A 486 14.62 42.31 77.79
C PRO A 486 14.27 41.29 78.88
N PHE A 487 15.25 40.91 79.71
CA PHE A 487 15.07 39.94 80.79
C PHE A 487 14.13 40.45 81.90
N GLU A 488 14.16 41.75 82.19
CA GLU A 488 13.29 42.38 83.19
C GLU A 488 12.20 43.23 82.51
N GLU A 489 10.98 42.68 82.38
CA GLU A 489 9.78 43.47 82.09
C GLU A 489 9.12 43.87 83.42
N ILE A 490 9.31 45.12 83.84
CA ILE A 490 8.63 45.67 85.03
C ILE A 490 7.17 45.96 84.64
N PHE A 491 6.26 45.03 84.91
CA PHE A 491 4.82 45.27 84.81
C PHE A 491 4.37 46.16 85.97
N ARG A 492 3.94 47.38 85.69
CA ARG A 492 3.21 48.21 86.66
C ARG A 492 1.73 47.97 86.46
N GLN A 493 1.05 47.43 87.48
CA GLN A 493 -0.40 47.29 87.48
C GLN A 493 -1.03 48.68 87.43
N GLY A 494 -1.75 49.00 86.34
CA GLY A 494 -2.55 50.21 86.27
C GLY A 494 -3.62 50.15 87.36
N GLN A 495 -3.51 51.03 88.35
CA GLN A 495 -4.50 51.14 89.40
C GLN A 495 -5.78 51.70 88.77
N GLY A 496 -6.86 50.92 88.80
CA GLY A 496 -8.18 51.39 88.38
C GLY A 496 -8.62 52.58 89.21
N GLY A 497 -9.13 53.62 88.55
CA GLY A 497 -9.75 54.78 89.19
C GLY A 497 -10.79 55.37 88.26
N ALA A 498 -12.06 55.10 88.57
CA ALA A 498 -13.19 55.87 88.06
C ALA A 498 -13.13 57.28 88.70
N GLY A 499 -13.29 58.32 87.89
CA GLY A 499 -13.39 59.70 88.35
C GLY A 499 -13.36 60.68 87.17
N GLU A 500 -14.53 61.25 86.85
CA GLU A 500 -14.69 62.37 85.93
C GLU A 500 -13.90 63.61 86.41
N GLY A 501 -13.30 64.33 85.47
CA GLY A 501 -12.64 65.62 85.70
C GLY A 501 -11.68 65.98 84.57
N GLU A 502 -12.13 66.83 83.65
CA GLU A 502 -11.30 67.50 82.65
C GLU A 502 -10.31 68.46 83.33
N GLU A 503 -9.01 68.31 83.09
CA GLU A 503 -8.12 69.31 82.45
C GLU A 503 -6.62 68.95 82.63
N GLU A 504 -5.87 69.26 81.57
CA GLU A 504 -4.40 69.35 81.44
C GLU A 504 -3.53 68.07 81.46
N GLU A 505 -3.57 67.40 80.30
CA GLU A 505 -2.42 67.16 79.41
C GLU A 505 -1.03 67.63 79.90
N LYS A 506 -0.33 66.83 80.73
CA LYS A 506 1.14 66.90 80.86
C LYS A 506 1.83 65.71 81.55
N ASP A 507 1.53 64.46 81.16
CA ASP A 507 2.55 63.39 81.31
C ASP A 507 2.34 62.14 80.41
N GLY A 508 1.88 62.33 79.17
CA GLY A 508 1.59 61.23 78.22
C GLY A 508 2.76 60.76 77.36
N LYS A 509 3.98 61.29 77.52
CA LYS A 509 5.06 61.14 76.52
C LYS A 509 5.85 59.83 76.55
N LYS A 510 5.69 58.96 77.55
CA LYS A 510 6.41 57.66 77.61
C LYS A 510 5.61 56.46 77.08
N GLY A 511 4.27 56.55 77.03
CA GLY A 511 3.42 55.50 76.46
C GLY A 511 3.35 55.54 74.93
N SER A 512 3.21 56.75 74.36
CA SER A 512 3.03 56.95 72.91
C SER A 512 4.27 56.64 72.08
N ALA A 513 5.48 56.92 72.61
CA ALA A 513 6.74 56.61 71.92
C ALA A 513 7.00 55.10 71.82
N LYS A 514 6.69 54.34 72.89
CA LYS A 514 6.85 52.87 72.90
C LYS A 514 5.83 52.20 71.97
N GLU A 515 4.59 52.69 71.94
CA GLU A 515 3.58 52.24 70.97
C GLU A 515 3.92 52.60 69.52
N GLN A 516 4.48 53.80 69.28
CA GLN A 516 4.95 54.19 67.94
C GLN A 516 6.14 53.34 67.49
N MET A 517 7.10 53.04 68.37
CA MET A 517 8.22 52.13 68.06
C MET A 517 7.74 50.70 67.79
N GLY A 518 6.78 50.18 68.57
CA GLY A 518 6.17 48.87 68.31
C GLY A 518 5.44 48.81 66.97
N LYS A 519 4.69 49.86 66.61
CA LYS A 519 4.04 49.99 65.29
C LYS A 519 5.04 50.05 64.14
N LEU A 520 6.18 50.72 64.32
CA LEU A 520 7.25 50.79 63.32
C LEU A 520 7.92 49.42 63.11
N ALA A 521 8.22 48.69 64.19
CA ALA A 521 8.77 47.35 64.12
C ALA A 521 7.81 46.38 63.41
N GLU A 522 6.51 46.47 63.72
CA GLU A 522 5.48 45.66 63.06
C GLU A 522 5.37 45.98 61.56
N LEU A 523 5.39 47.27 61.20
CA LEU A 523 5.36 47.72 59.81
C LEU A 523 6.63 47.26 59.05
N GLN A 524 7.79 47.27 59.70
CA GLN A 524 9.02 46.74 59.13
C GLN A 524 8.93 45.22 58.88
N LYS A 525 8.40 44.43 59.82
CA LYS A 525 8.13 42.99 59.63
C LYS A 525 7.21 42.75 58.43
N GLN A 526 6.15 43.56 58.30
CA GLN A 526 5.21 43.49 57.18
C GLN A 526 5.87 43.80 55.84
N ILE A 527 6.72 44.83 55.75
CA ILE A 527 7.48 45.16 54.54
C ILE A 527 8.41 44.00 54.17
N ILE A 528 9.15 43.44 55.14
CA ILE A 528 10.07 42.32 54.89
C ILE A 528 9.30 41.10 54.39
N ASN A 529 8.19 40.75 55.02
CA ASN A 529 7.34 39.63 54.61
C ASN A 529 6.70 39.83 53.23
N ALA A 530 6.22 41.04 52.93
CA ALA A 530 5.66 41.36 51.62
C ALA A 530 6.73 41.26 50.53
N THR A 531 7.93 41.80 50.79
CA THR A 531 9.07 41.74 49.87
C THR A 531 9.54 40.30 49.66
N TRP A 532 9.58 39.51 50.72
CA TRP A 532 9.90 38.08 50.67
C TRP A 532 8.90 37.28 49.84
N LYS A 533 7.60 37.50 50.06
CA LYS A 533 6.53 36.85 49.28
C LYS A 533 6.63 37.21 47.80
N LEU A 534 6.87 38.48 47.48
CA LEU A 534 7.09 38.93 46.11
C LEU A 534 8.31 38.25 45.48
N ARG A 535 9.44 38.17 46.20
CA ARG A 535 10.67 37.50 45.71
C ARG A 535 10.45 36.02 45.44
N ARG A 536 9.72 35.32 46.31
CA ARG A 536 9.36 33.90 46.11
C ARG A 536 8.41 33.71 44.93
N GLN A 537 7.41 34.59 44.78
CA GLN A 537 6.45 34.53 43.66
C GLN A 537 7.07 34.88 42.31
N ALA A 538 8.00 35.83 42.29
CA ALA A 538 8.73 36.24 41.09
C ALA A 538 9.77 35.21 40.63
N GLY A 539 9.98 34.12 41.39
CA GLY A 539 10.95 33.08 41.05
C GLY A 539 12.40 33.55 41.08
N THR A 540 12.71 34.66 41.77
CA THR A 540 14.09 35.12 41.90
C THR A 540 14.87 34.08 42.70
N ALA A 541 15.84 33.42 42.07
CA ALA A 541 16.65 32.38 42.68
C ALA A 541 17.18 32.84 44.04
N LEU A 542 16.83 32.10 45.09
CA LEU A 542 17.45 32.28 46.39
C LEU A 542 18.92 31.82 46.26
N PRO A 543 19.89 32.55 46.82
CA PRO A 543 21.29 32.17 46.71
C PRO A 543 21.45 30.73 47.23
N VAL A 544 21.87 29.84 46.34
CA VAL A 544 22.30 28.48 46.68
C VAL A 544 23.73 28.62 47.17
N ALA A 545 23.98 28.22 48.43
CA ALA A 545 25.36 28.18 48.91
C ALA A 545 26.13 27.14 48.08
N LYS A 546 27.20 27.57 47.41
CA LYS A 546 28.19 26.63 46.87
C LYS A 546 28.83 25.94 48.06
N VAL A 547 28.62 24.64 48.21
CA VAL A 547 29.36 23.82 49.18
C VAL A 547 30.85 24.00 48.89
N PRO A 548 31.68 24.45 49.85
CA PRO A 548 33.12 24.49 49.65
C PRO A 548 33.64 23.04 49.61
N ALA A 549 34.19 22.66 48.47
CA ALA A 549 35.03 21.46 48.38
C ALA A 549 36.34 21.75 49.13
N ASN A 550 36.48 21.24 50.36
CA ASN A 550 37.68 20.60 50.91
C ASN A 550 37.72 20.60 52.45
N GLY A 551 38.00 19.41 53.01
CA GLY A 551 38.88 19.29 54.17
C GLY A 551 38.24 18.95 55.52
N VAL A 552 37.83 17.70 55.71
CA VAL A 552 37.76 17.10 57.06
C VAL A 552 39.21 16.90 57.56
N PRO A 553 39.63 17.45 58.71
CA PRO A 553 40.92 17.09 59.31
C PRO A 553 40.83 15.69 59.96
N PRO A 554 41.88 14.86 59.88
CA PRO A 554 41.82 13.49 60.35
C PRO A 554 41.76 13.40 61.88
N ALA A 555 40.86 12.56 62.37
CA ALA A 555 40.78 12.18 63.78
C ALA A 555 42.03 11.37 64.18
N THR A 556 42.80 11.89 65.13
CA THR A 556 43.88 11.17 65.80
C THR A 556 43.30 10.19 66.82
N ASN A 557 43.48 8.90 66.59
CA ASN A 557 43.13 7.82 67.52
C ASN A 557 44.17 7.72 68.66
N PRO A 558 43.77 7.56 69.94
CA PRO A 558 44.70 7.25 71.01
C PRO A 558 45.05 5.74 71.03
N ALA A 559 46.34 5.44 71.18
CA ALA A 559 46.89 4.09 71.26
C ALA A 559 46.44 3.33 72.53
N PRO A 560 46.25 2.00 72.47
CA PRO A 560 45.87 1.21 73.64
C PRO A 560 47.10 0.90 74.51
N LYS A 561 47.01 1.24 75.80
CA LYS A 561 47.92 0.73 76.85
C LYS A 561 47.67 -0.77 77.01
N LYS A 562 48.70 -1.60 76.75
CA LYS A 562 48.85 -2.91 77.39
C LYS A 562 49.75 -2.73 78.60
N GLY A 563 49.32 -3.23 79.74
CA GLY A 563 50.23 -3.70 80.80
C GLY A 563 50.05 -5.22 80.97
N PRO A 564 50.74 -5.86 81.91
CA PRO A 564 51.95 -5.44 82.63
C PRO A 564 53.25 -5.76 81.88
#